data_AF-A0A6P4I3C8-F1
#
_entry.id   AF-A0A6P4I3C8-F1
#
_cell.length_a   1.000
_cell.length_b   1.000
_cell.length_c   1.000
_cell.angle_alpha   90.00
_cell.angle_beta   90.00
_cell.angle_gamma   90.00
#
_symmetry.space_group_name_H-M   'P 1'
#
loop_
_entity.id
_entity.type
_entity.pdbx_description
1 polymer ?
#
loop_
_entity_poly.entity_id
_entity_poly.type
_entity_poly.pdbx_seq_one_letter_code
_entity_poly.pdbx_strand_id
1 'polypeptide(L)' 'MTLREASQILGTSISSPPARIREAHRRVILANHPDRGGSPYLASKINAAKELMLQFRKKKDG' A
#
# COMPACT_ATOMS: atom_id res chain seq x y z
N MET A 1 -6.32 8.93 5.58
CA MET A 1 -6.08 7.48 5.70
C MET A 1 -5.06 7.27 6.80
N THR A 2 -5.35 6.37 7.74
CA THR A 2 -4.47 6.06 8.89
C THR A 2 -3.46 4.96 8.53
N LEU A 3 -2.42 4.76 9.36
CA LEU A 3 -1.46 3.66 9.15
C LEU A 3 -2.13 2.28 9.24
N ARG A 4 -3.15 2.15 10.09
CA ARG A 4 -3.93 0.92 10.23
C ARG A 4 -4.75 0.65 8.97
N GLU A 5 -5.41 1.66 8.43
CA GLU A 5 -6.14 1.52 7.17
C GLU A 5 -5.20 1.17 6.01
N ALA A 6 -4.04 1.82 5.92
CA ALA A 6 -3.06 1.54 4.87
C ALA A 6 -2.55 0.09 4.93
N SER A 7 -2.26 -0.42 6.13
CA SER A 7 -1.81 -1.81 6.29
C SER A 7 -2.89 -2.82 5.93
N GLN A 8 -4.16 -2.52 6.25
CA GLN A 8 -5.32 -3.32 5.85
C GLN A 8 -5.53 -3.30 4.33
N ILE A 9 -5.44 -2.14 3.67
CA ILE A 9 -5.55 -2.03 2.20
C ILE A 9 -4.50 -2.88 1.50
N LEU A 10 -3.27 -2.93 2.01
CA LEU A 10 -2.20 -3.73 1.43
C LEU A 10 -2.21 -5.20 1.90
N GLY A 11 -3.03 -5.56 2.89
CA GLY A 11 -3.02 -6.90 3.50
C GLY A 11 -1.69 -7.23 4.17
N THR A 12 -1.11 -6.28 4.90
CA THR A 12 0.18 -6.42 5.59
C THR A 12 0.09 -5.96 7.05
N SER A 13 1.10 -6.30 7.86
CA SER A 13 1.25 -5.72 9.20
C SER A 13 1.86 -4.31 9.12
N ILE A 14 1.52 -3.41 10.05
CA ILE A 14 2.17 -2.09 10.20
C ILE A 14 3.68 -2.24 10.43
N SER A 15 4.12 -3.34 11.04
CA SER A 15 5.54 -3.63 11.26
C SER A 15 6.28 -4.22 10.05
N SER A 16 5.59 -4.43 8.91
CA SER A 16 6.17 -5.08 7.74
C SER A 16 7.38 -4.32 7.19
N PRO A 17 8.43 -5.02 6.73
CA PRO A 17 9.59 -4.38 6.14
C PRO A 17 9.24 -3.73 4.79
N PRO A 18 10.00 -2.70 4.35
CA PRO A 18 9.76 -1.99 3.07
C PRO A 18 9.66 -2.90 1.84
N ALA A 19 10.38 -4.02 1.82
CA ALA A 19 10.30 -5.00 0.74
C ALA A 19 8.90 -5.65 0.66
N ARG A 20 8.35 -6.07 1.80
CA ARG A 20 7.02 -6.69 1.87
C ARG A 20 5.89 -5.70 1.53
N ILE A 21 6.05 -4.43 1.91
CA ILE A 21 5.09 -3.37 1.56
C ILE A 21 5.03 -3.19 0.03
N ARG A 22 6.20 -3.12 -0.63
CA ARG A 22 6.29 -2.97 -2.09
C ARG A 22 5.71 -4.16 -2.83
N GLU A 23 5.97 -5.37 -2.36
CA GLU A 23 5.44 -6.58 -2.99
C GLU A 23 3.91 -6.69 -2.84
N ALA A 24 3.40 -6.41 -1.64
CA ALA A 24 1.96 -6.39 -1.40
C ALA A 24 1.26 -5.32 -2.24
N HIS A 25 1.84 -4.12 -2.35
CA HIS A 25 1.36 -3.06 -3.25
C HIS A 25 1.26 -3.55 -4.69
N ARG A 26 2.32 -4.16 -5.23
CA ARG A 26 2.33 -4.69 -6.62
C ARG A 26 1.19 -5.68 -6.83
N ARG A 27 1.00 -6.64 -5.93
CA ARG A 27 -0.08 -7.63 -6.04
C ARG A 27 -1.46 -6.97 -6.04
N VAL A 28 -1.71 -6.06 -5.10
CA VAL A 28 -3.03 -5.43 -4.93
C VAL A 28 -3.33 -4.45 -6.08
N ILE A 29 -2.35 -3.66 -6.53
CA ILE A 29 -2.56 -2.70 -7.63
C ILE A 29 -2.80 -3.41 -8.97
N LEU A 30 -2.12 -4.54 -9.23
CA LEU A 30 -2.35 -5.32 -10.46
C LEU A 30 -3.77 -5.88 -10.53
N ALA A 31 -4.31 -6.32 -9.39
CA ALA A 31 -5.69 -6.79 -9.31
C ALA A 31 -6.74 -5.68 -9.45
N ASN A 32 -6.38 -4.43 -9.14
CA ASN A 32 -7.29 -3.28 -9.11
C ASN A 32 -6.96 -2.22 -10.18
N HIS A 33 -6.12 -2.56 -11.15
CA HIS A 33 -5.64 -1.60 -12.14
C HIS A 33 -6.79 -1.11 -13.04
N PRO A 34 -6.94 0.20 -13.29
CA PRO A 34 -8.01 0.73 -14.14
C PRO A 34 -8.06 0.10 -15.53
N ASP A 35 -6.90 -0.08 -16.16
CA ASP A 35 -6.78 -0.71 -17.49
C ASP A 35 -7.25 -2.18 -17.53
N ARG A 36 -7.43 -2.81 -16.37
CA ARG A 36 -7.95 -4.18 -16.24
C ARG A 36 -9.38 -4.22 -15.68
N GLY A 37 -10.11 -3.10 -15.80
CA GLY A 37 -11.48 -2.95 -15.29
C GLY A 37 -11.56 -2.57 -13.80
N GLY A 38 -10.44 -2.23 -13.18
CA GLY A 38 -10.40 -1.74 -11.80
C GLY A 38 -10.87 -0.29 -11.66
N SER A 39 -11.08 0.15 -10.43
CA SER A 39 -11.50 1.53 -10.15
C SER A 39 -10.28 2.47 -10.02
N PRO A 40 -10.24 3.61 -10.75
CA PRO A 40 -9.22 4.65 -10.55
C PRO A 40 -9.13 5.15 -9.10
N TYR A 41 -10.29 5.21 -8.42
CA TYR A 41 -10.36 5.60 -7.02
C TYR A 41 -9.67 4.57 -6.11
N LEU A 42 -9.95 3.28 -6.31
CA LEU A 42 -9.30 2.21 -5.54
C LEU A 42 -7.80 2.16 -5.81
N ALA A 43 -7.37 2.27 -7.07
CA ALA A 43 -5.96 2.35 -7.44
C ALA A 43 -5.25 3.50 -6.72
N SER A 44 -5.89 4.67 -6.66
CA SER A 44 -5.38 5.85 -5.95
C SER A 44 -5.25 5.60 -4.44
N LYS A 45 -6.24 4.95 -3.82
CA LYS A 45 -6.19 4.55 -2.41
C LYS A 45 -5.07 3.54 -2.11
N ILE A 46 -4.85 2.57 -2.99
CA ILE A 46 -3.78 1.57 -2.88
C ILE A 46 -2.40 2.24 -2.97
N ASN A 47 -2.24 3.20 -3.89
CA ASN A 47 -1.01 3.96 -4.03
C ASN A 47 -0.73 4.82 -2.79
N ALA A 48 -1.75 5.49 -2.26
CA ALA A 48 -1.63 6.26 -1.02
C ALA A 48 -1.26 5.36 0.18
N ALA A 49 -1.82 4.15 0.25
CA ALA A 49 -1.50 3.15 1.29
C ALA A 49 -0.01 2.78 1.30
N LYS A 50 0.55 2.48 0.11
CA LYS A 50 1.99 2.20 -0.05
C LYS A 50 2.83 3.38 0.45
N GLU A 51 2.52 4.58 -0.01
CA GLU A 51 3.32 5.76 0.29
C GLU A 51 3.35 6.05 1.80
N LEU A 52 2.18 6.03 2.45
CA LEU A 52 2.08 6.25 3.90
C LEU A 52 2.93 5.22 4.69
N MET A 53 2.86 3.94 4.33
CA MET A 53 3.59 2.89 5.04
C MET A 53 5.11 3.00 4.83
N LEU A 54 5.56 3.35 3.63
CA LEU A 54 6.99 3.54 3.35
C LEU A 54 7.55 4.77 4.07
N GLN A 55 6.79 5.87 4.13
CA GLN A 55 7.17 7.05 4.90
C GLN A 55 7.28 6.74 6.39
N PHE A 56 6.34 5.97 6.95
CA PHE A 56 6.40 5.53 8.33
C PHE A 56 7.64 4.68 8.62
N ARG A 57 7.99 3.74 7.73
CA ARG A 57 9.23 2.95 7.86
C ARG A 57 10.47 3.83 7.83
N LYS A 58 10.56 4.77 6.89
CA LYS A 58 11.70 5.70 6.77
C LYS A 58 11.90 6.52 8.04
N LYS A 59 10.83 6.98 8.70
CA LYS A 59 10.89 7.73 9.97
C LYS A 59 11.27 6.88 11.18
N LYS A 60 11.01 5.57 11.15
CA LYS A 60 11.32 4.65 12.25
C LYS A 60 12.76 4.15 12.19
N ASP A 61 13.30 4.04 10.98
CA ASP A 61 14.62 3.44 10.71
C ASP A 61 15.75 4.47 10.58
N GLY A 62 15.42 5.77 10.60
CA GLY A 62 16.37 6.88 10.64
C GLY A 62 16.33 7.59 11.98
#